data_AF-A0A0D3K039-F1
#
_entry.id   AF-A0A0D3K039-F1
#
_cell.length_a   1.000
_cell.length_b   1.000
_cell.length_c   1.000
_cell.angle_alpha   90.00
_cell.angle_beta   90.00
_cell.angle_gamma   90.00
#
_symmetry.space_group_name_H-M   'P 1'
#
loop_
_entity.id
_entity.type
_entity.pdbx_description
1 polymer ?
#
loop_
_entity_poly.entity_id
_entity_poly.type
_entity_poly.pdbx_seq_one_letter_code
_entity_poly.pdbx_strand_id
1 'polypeptide(L)'
;MRGRGGLASRAACLSSSLAPVRLHRDLLNWGAPAGSGFTAIYSTGYAFAALKADGSISAWGDSRYGGSGAPAGSGFTAIYSTEQAFAALKEDGSISAWGDSSRGGSGAPTGSGFTAIYSTNTAFAALKADGSISGWGDSSRRENSFSER
;
A
#
# COMPACT_ATOMS: atom_id res chain seq x y z
N MET A 1 -5.78 64.42 -60.83
CA MET A 1 -7.23 64.23 -60.60
C MET A 1 -7.44 63.04 -59.68
N ARG A 2 -8.18 63.21 -58.57
CA ARG A 2 -8.74 62.17 -57.67
C ARG A 2 -7.67 61.36 -56.90
N GLY A 3 -7.82 60.95 -55.66
CA GLY A 3 -8.95 60.93 -54.73
C GLY A 3 -8.50 60.44 -53.34
N ARG A 4 -9.40 60.56 -52.38
CA ARG A 4 -9.25 60.46 -50.92
C ARG A 4 -8.98 59.05 -50.37
N GLY A 5 -8.49 59.00 -49.12
CA GLY A 5 -8.69 57.92 -48.13
C GLY A 5 -7.65 58.06 -47.02
N GLY A 6 -7.93 58.17 -45.73
CA GLY A 6 -9.08 57.72 -44.93
C GLY A 6 -8.51 56.88 -43.79
N LEU A 7 -8.53 57.43 -42.56
CA LEU A 7 -8.11 56.76 -41.33
C LEU A 7 -8.85 55.42 -41.13
N ALA A 8 -8.14 54.38 -40.72
CA ALA A 8 -8.71 53.31 -39.91
C ALA A 8 -7.60 52.55 -39.16
N SER A 9 -7.45 52.89 -37.88
CA SER A 9 -6.83 52.04 -36.88
C SER A 9 -7.59 50.71 -36.83
N ARG A 10 -6.90 49.58 -36.98
CA ARG A 10 -7.47 48.27 -36.68
C ARG A 10 -6.56 47.56 -35.69
N ALA A 11 -7.04 47.50 -34.46
CA ALA A 11 -6.52 46.68 -33.38
C ALA A 11 -6.50 45.21 -33.81
N ALA A 12 -5.34 44.56 -33.66
CA ALA A 12 -5.22 43.12 -33.78
C ALA A 12 -5.90 42.47 -32.56
N CYS A 13 -6.99 41.75 -32.80
CA CYS A 13 -7.62 40.90 -31.80
C CYS A 13 -6.77 39.63 -31.65
N LEU A 14 -5.97 39.55 -30.59
CA LEU A 14 -5.33 38.30 -30.17
C LEU A 14 -6.41 37.40 -29.56
N SER A 15 -7.01 36.54 -30.39
CA SER A 15 -7.84 35.43 -29.91
C SER A 15 -6.92 34.39 -29.27
N SER A 16 -6.60 34.56 -27.99
CA SER A 16 -5.99 33.54 -27.16
C SER A 16 -6.95 32.36 -27.05
N SER A 17 -6.72 31.33 -27.87
CA SER A 17 -7.35 30.03 -27.71
C SER A 17 -6.90 29.45 -26.37
N LEU A 18 -7.75 29.57 -25.36
CA LEU A 18 -7.58 28.91 -24.08
C LEU A 18 -7.74 27.40 -24.33
N ALA A 19 -6.62 26.69 -24.38
CA ALA A 19 -6.63 25.24 -24.25
C ALA A 19 -7.35 24.88 -22.93
N PRO A 20 -8.22 23.85 -22.90
CA PRO A 20 -8.89 23.45 -21.67
C PRO A 20 -7.84 23.04 -20.64
N VAL A 21 -7.87 23.72 -19.49
CA VAL A 21 -7.08 23.37 -18.31
C VAL A 21 -7.49 21.96 -17.89
N ARG A 22 -6.65 20.96 -18.18
CA ARG A 22 -6.78 19.62 -17.57
C ARG A 22 -6.51 19.79 -16.08
N LEU A 23 -7.55 20.00 -15.28
CA LEU A 23 -7.45 19.92 -13.83
C LEU A 23 -7.03 18.49 -13.45
N HIS A 24 -5.75 18.39 -13.13
CA HIS A 24 -5.03 17.25 -12.59
C HIS A 24 -5.79 16.65 -11.39
N ARG A 25 -6.16 15.37 -11.51
CA ARG A 25 -6.93 14.55 -10.54
C ARG A 25 -6.23 14.32 -9.19
N ASP A 26 -5.28 15.16 -8.80
CA ASP A 26 -4.25 14.79 -7.81
C ASP A 26 -4.29 15.64 -6.54
N LEU A 27 -5.27 16.52 -6.36
CA LEU A 27 -5.36 17.35 -5.15
C LEU A 27 -6.28 16.80 -4.04
N LEU A 28 -6.88 15.62 -4.24
CA LEU A 28 -7.72 14.95 -3.22
C LEU A 28 -7.35 13.49 -3.01
N ASN A 29 -6.34 12.98 -3.71
CA ASN A 29 -5.96 11.58 -3.58
C ASN A 29 -4.85 11.49 -2.53
N TRP A 30 -5.15 10.94 -1.34
CA TRP A 30 -4.24 10.77 -0.21
C TRP A 30 -3.14 9.72 -0.51
N GLY A 31 -2.48 9.84 -1.67
CA GLY A 31 -1.50 8.89 -2.18
C GLY A 31 -2.07 7.54 -2.61
N ALA A 32 -3.39 7.38 -2.74
CA ALA A 32 -3.94 6.09 -3.20
C ALA A 32 -3.46 5.81 -4.64
N PRO A 33 -3.03 4.58 -4.93
CA PRO A 33 -2.46 4.27 -6.23
C PRO A 33 -3.52 4.39 -7.33
N ALA A 34 -3.17 5.09 -8.41
CA ALA A 34 -4.00 5.14 -9.61
C ALA A 34 -3.81 3.84 -10.42
N GLY A 35 -4.89 3.32 -10.99
CA GLY A 35 -4.84 2.15 -11.85
C GLY A 35 -6.06 1.23 -11.67
N SER A 36 -5.99 0.06 -12.28
CA SER A 36 -6.97 -1.02 -12.17
C SER A 36 -6.26 -2.33 -11.79
N GLY A 37 -7.02 -3.41 -11.65
CA GLY A 37 -6.47 -4.73 -11.32
C GLY A 37 -6.26 -4.98 -9.83
N PHE A 38 -6.71 -4.08 -8.95
CA PHE A 38 -6.81 -4.35 -7.52
C PHE A 38 -7.98 -5.30 -7.25
N THR A 39 -7.74 -6.32 -6.43
CA THR A 39 -8.72 -7.35 -6.07
C THR A 39 -9.19 -7.22 -4.62
N ALA A 40 -8.37 -6.66 -3.74
CA ALA A 40 -8.70 -6.45 -2.33
C ALA A 40 -7.95 -5.25 -1.76
N ILE A 41 -8.52 -4.61 -0.73
CA ILE A 41 -7.94 -3.52 0.04
C ILE A 41 -7.99 -3.88 1.52
N TYR A 42 -6.91 -3.56 2.23
CA TYR A 42 -6.71 -3.78 3.65
C TYR A 42 -6.25 -2.48 4.30
N SER A 43 -6.56 -2.29 5.58
CA SER A 43 -6.21 -1.08 6.31
C SER A 43 -5.58 -1.38 7.67
N THR A 44 -4.71 -0.46 8.08
CA THR A 44 -4.26 -0.26 9.46
C THR A 44 -4.90 1.04 9.98
N GLY A 45 -4.47 1.54 11.14
CA GLY A 45 -5.00 2.78 11.71
C GLY A 45 -4.84 4.02 10.83
N TYR A 46 -3.74 4.11 10.06
CA TYR A 46 -3.44 5.29 9.20
C TYR A 46 -2.82 4.94 7.84
N ALA A 47 -2.90 3.68 7.41
CA ALA A 47 -2.41 3.26 6.11
C ALA A 47 -3.30 2.20 5.46
N PHE A 48 -3.09 2.01 4.17
CA PHE A 48 -3.79 1.05 3.34
C PHE A 48 -2.79 0.23 2.54
N ALA A 49 -3.18 -1.01 2.22
CA ALA A 49 -2.51 -1.87 1.28
C ALA A 49 -3.54 -2.51 0.35
N ALA A 50 -3.25 -2.56 -0.94
CA ALA A 50 -4.08 -3.22 -1.92
C ALA A 50 -3.34 -4.38 -2.56
N LEU A 51 -4.04 -5.50 -2.70
CA LEU A 51 -3.60 -6.66 -3.46
C LEU A 51 -4.09 -6.55 -4.90
N LYS A 52 -3.21 -6.84 -5.86
CA LYS A 52 -3.54 -6.89 -7.29
C LYS A 52 -3.76 -8.32 -7.77
N ALA A 53 -4.46 -8.46 -8.89
CA ALA A 53 -4.73 -9.75 -9.53
C ALA A 53 -3.46 -10.46 -10.02
N ASP A 54 -2.38 -9.72 -10.27
CA ASP A 54 -1.06 -10.28 -10.57
C ASP A 54 -0.30 -10.74 -9.32
N GLY A 55 -0.91 -10.61 -8.14
CA GLY A 55 -0.33 -10.97 -6.86
C GLY A 55 0.69 -9.97 -6.31
N SER A 56 0.78 -8.76 -6.86
CA SER A 56 1.62 -7.67 -6.33
C SER A 56 0.86 -6.78 -5.34
N ILE A 57 1.60 -6.03 -4.52
CA ILE A 57 1.03 -5.20 -3.45
C ILE A 57 1.34 -3.71 -3.69
N SER A 58 0.39 -2.84 -3.40
CA SER A 58 0.61 -1.38 -3.36
C SER A 58 0.15 -0.83 -2.02
N ALA A 59 1.01 -0.12 -1.31
CA ALA A 59 0.69 0.50 -0.01
C ALA A 59 0.77 2.02 -0.08
N TRP A 60 -0.06 2.69 0.70
CA TRP A 60 -0.12 4.15 0.82
C TRP A 60 -0.63 4.59 2.20
N GLY A 61 -0.36 5.84 2.58
CA GLY A 61 -0.69 6.40 3.90
C GLY A 61 0.54 6.68 4.77
N ASP A 62 0.39 6.69 6.09
CA ASP A 62 1.51 6.94 7.02
C ASP A 62 2.52 5.78 6.99
N SER A 63 3.79 6.08 6.73
CA SER A 63 4.85 5.09 6.62
C SER A 63 5.08 4.29 7.90
N ARG A 64 4.84 4.89 9.07
CA ARG A 64 4.96 4.21 10.38
C ARG A 64 3.89 3.15 10.58
N TYR A 65 2.78 3.24 9.86
CA TYR A 65 1.65 2.32 9.92
C TYR A 65 1.62 1.33 8.74
N GLY A 66 2.73 1.25 7.98
CA GLY A 66 2.85 0.37 6.82
C GLY A 66 2.35 0.99 5.50
N GLY A 67 2.15 2.31 5.45
CA GLY A 67 1.83 3.04 4.21
C GLY A 67 2.98 3.10 3.20
N SER A 68 4.12 2.53 3.55
CA SER A 68 5.29 2.33 2.69
C SER A 68 6.01 1.06 3.09
N GLY A 69 6.93 0.57 2.24
CA GLY A 69 7.75 -0.60 2.55
C GLY A 69 7.04 -1.94 2.36
N ALA A 70 5.92 -1.96 1.63
CA ALA A 70 5.32 -3.20 1.16
C ALA A 70 6.34 -4.03 0.36
N PRO A 71 6.32 -5.36 0.48
CA PRO A 71 7.29 -6.21 -0.18
C PRO A 71 7.16 -6.11 -1.70
N ALA A 72 8.30 -6.10 -2.39
CA ALA A 72 8.35 -6.11 -3.84
C ALA A 72 8.07 -7.52 -4.39
N GLY A 73 7.60 -7.57 -5.65
CA GLY A 73 7.32 -8.79 -6.37
C GLY A 73 5.84 -9.15 -6.43
N SER A 74 5.58 -10.39 -6.82
CA SER A 74 4.24 -10.95 -7.04
C SER A 74 4.06 -12.29 -6.32
N GLY A 75 2.89 -12.92 -6.51
CA GLY A 75 2.55 -14.21 -5.92
C GLY A 75 1.97 -14.12 -4.50
N PHE A 76 1.66 -12.91 -4.02
CA PHE A 76 0.89 -12.73 -2.79
C PHE A 76 -0.57 -13.08 -3.05
N THR A 77 -1.18 -13.82 -2.13
CA THR A 77 -2.57 -14.31 -2.24
C THR A 77 -3.47 -13.68 -1.20
N ALA A 78 -2.92 -13.25 -0.06
CA ALA A 78 -3.67 -12.60 1.01
C ALA A 78 -2.79 -11.59 1.77
N ILE A 79 -3.45 -10.58 2.34
CA ILE A 79 -2.84 -9.62 3.27
C ILE A 79 -3.67 -9.63 4.55
N TYR A 80 -2.99 -9.43 5.68
CA TYR A 80 -3.56 -9.35 7.01
C TYR A 80 -2.99 -8.11 7.70
N SER A 81 -3.74 -7.50 8.60
CA SER A 81 -3.31 -6.28 9.30
C SER A 81 -3.47 -6.39 10.82
N THR A 82 -2.58 -5.68 11.50
CA THR A 82 -2.72 -5.27 12.91
C THR A 82 -3.06 -3.77 12.92
N GLU A 83 -2.99 -3.12 14.09
CA GLU A 83 -3.22 -1.67 14.20
C GLU A 83 -2.23 -0.84 13.36
N GLN A 84 -0.98 -1.29 13.20
CA GLN A 84 0.10 -0.50 12.58
C GLN A 84 1.03 -1.30 11.66
N ALA A 85 0.71 -2.56 11.36
CA ALA A 85 1.52 -3.39 10.49
C ALA A 85 0.67 -4.30 9.60
N PHE A 86 1.32 -4.83 8.57
CA PHE A 86 0.74 -5.79 7.64
C PHE A 86 1.60 -7.04 7.54
N ALA A 87 0.96 -8.14 7.20
CA ALA A 87 1.59 -9.39 6.80
C ALA A 87 0.93 -9.92 5.52
N ALA A 88 1.73 -10.34 4.55
CA ALA A 88 1.27 -10.92 3.31
C ALA A 88 1.72 -12.37 3.19
N LEU A 89 0.80 -13.22 2.74
CA LEU A 89 1.01 -14.64 2.49
C LEU A 89 1.14 -14.87 0.98
N LYS A 90 2.12 -15.67 0.58
CA LYS A 90 2.30 -16.13 -0.80
C LYS A 90 1.69 -17.51 -1.03
N GLU A 91 1.51 -17.87 -2.30
CA GLU A 91 1.02 -19.19 -2.71
C GLU A 91 1.94 -20.34 -2.28
N ASP A 92 3.25 -20.11 -2.24
CA ASP A 92 4.22 -21.07 -1.68
C ASP A 92 4.15 -21.19 -0.15
N GLY A 93 3.31 -20.38 0.49
CA GLY A 93 3.14 -20.32 1.93
C GLY A 93 4.25 -19.56 2.65
N SER A 94 5.07 -18.76 1.97
CA SER A 94 6.00 -17.83 2.61
C SER A 94 5.31 -16.54 3.04
N ILE A 95 5.86 -15.89 4.07
CA ILE A 95 5.26 -14.71 4.70
C ILE A 95 6.22 -13.52 4.61
N SER A 96 5.67 -12.34 4.29
CA SER A 96 6.39 -11.07 4.37
C SER A 96 5.62 -10.08 5.23
N ALA A 97 6.29 -9.40 6.16
CA ALA A 97 5.67 -8.41 7.03
C ALA A 97 6.33 -7.04 6.86
N TRP A 98 5.56 -5.97 7.07
CA TRP A 98 6.03 -4.58 7.01
C TRP A 98 5.16 -3.66 7.88
N GLY A 99 5.64 -2.44 8.13
CA GLY A 99 5.03 -1.47 9.05
C GLY A 99 5.75 -1.41 10.39
N ASP A 100 5.03 -1.06 11.46
CA ASP A 100 5.64 -0.91 12.78
C ASP A 100 6.17 -2.26 13.33
N SER A 101 7.46 -2.29 13.68
CA SER A 101 8.14 -3.51 14.12
C SER A 101 7.57 -4.07 15.44
N SER A 102 7.13 -3.21 16.35
CA SER A 102 6.54 -3.59 17.64
C SER A 102 5.12 -4.17 17.49
N ARG A 103 4.44 -3.88 16.37
CA ARG A 103 3.11 -4.40 16.02
C ARG A 103 3.14 -5.55 15.01
N GLY A 104 4.29 -6.20 14.83
CA GLY A 104 4.44 -7.35 13.95
C GLY A 104 4.81 -7.01 12.50
N GLY A 105 5.21 -5.77 12.21
CA GLY A 105 5.79 -5.36 10.92
C GLY A 105 7.21 -5.91 10.68
N SER A 106 7.73 -6.69 11.63
CA SER A 106 8.99 -7.42 11.54
C SER A 106 8.91 -8.73 12.33
N GLY A 107 9.87 -9.63 12.13
CA GLY A 107 9.93 -10.90 12.87
C GLY A 107 8.93 -11.97 12.43
N ALA A 108 8.35 -11.83 11.24
CA ALA A 108 7.57 -12.91 10.62
C ALA A 108 8.42 -14.18 10.48
N PRO A 109 7.83 -15.37 10.66
CA PRO A 109 8.57 -16.62 10.56
C PRO A 109 9.14 -16.82 9.16
N THR A 110 10.34 -17.39 9.09
CA THR A 110 10.99 -17.73 7.83
C THR A 110 10.53 -19.10 7.34
N GLY A 111 10.67 -19.34 6.02
CA GLY A 111 10.27 -20.59 5.37
C GLY A 111 8.92 -20.49 4.66
N SER A 112 8.41 -21.66 4.28
CA SER A 112 7.22 -21.84 3.44
C SER A 112 6.24 -22.83 4.08
N GLY A 113 5.08 -23.06 3.42
CA GLY A 113 4.07 -24.02 3.86
C GLY A 113 3.10 -23.49 4.94
N PHE A 114 3.09 -22.19 5.21
CA PHE A 114 2.01 -21.57 5.97
C PHE A 114 0.75 -21.48 5.10
N THR A 115 -0.40 -21.81 5.68
CA THR A 115 -1.69 -21.88 4.97
C THR A 115 -2.65 -20.78 5.39
N ALA A 116 -2.46 -20.22 6.58
CA ALA A 116 -3.30 -19.14 7.10
C ALA A 116 -2.50 -18.23 8.04
N ILE A 117 -2.91 -16.97 8.09
CA ILE A 117 -2.45 -16.00 9.09
C ILE A 117 -3.69 -15.46 9.81
N TYR A 118 -3.55 -15.24 11.11
CA TYR A 118 -4.53 -14.59 11.95
C TYR A 118 -3.88 -13.40 12.64
N SER A 119 -4.64 -12.36 12.90
CA SER A 119 -4.14 -11.14 13.54
C SER A 119 -4.95 -10.75 14.77
N THR A 120 -4.27 -10.07 15.67
CA THR A 120 -4.83 -9.32 16.79
C THR A 120 -4.54 -7.83 16.54
N ASN A 121 -4.79 -6.98 17.53
CA ASN A 121 -4.42 -5.56 17.40
C ASN A 121 -2.89 -5.35 17.29
N THR A 122 -2.06 -6.26 17.82
CA THR A 122 -0.62 -6.01 17.99
C THR A 122 0.29 -7.16 17.53
N ALA A 123 -0.28 -8.32 17.21
CA ALA A 123 0.46 -9.52 16.89
C ALA A 123 -0.25 -10.36 15.82
N PHE A 124 0.51 -11.25 15.19
CA PHE A 124 0.05 -12.23 14.21
C PHE A 124 0.36 -13.66 14.67
N ALA A 125 -0.40 -14.62 14.14
CA ALA A 125 -0.12 -16.05 14.24
C ALA A 125 -0.30 -16.69 12.87
N ALA A 126 0.66 -17.51 12.44
CA ALA A 126 0.61 -18.27 11.20
C ALA A 126 0.48 -19.77 11.49
N LEU A 127 -0.40 -20.43 10.75
CA LEU A 127 -0.68 -21.87 10.83
C LEU A 127 -0.06 -22.57 9.61
N LYS A 128 0.63 -23.68 9.84
CA LYS A 128 1.09 -24.59 8.79
C LYS A 128 0.11 -25.73 8.57
N ALA A 129 0.22 -26.39 7.42
CA ALA A 129 -0.57 -27.57 7.08
C ALA A 129 -0.37 -28.75 8.05
N ASP A 130 0.79 -28.84 8.70
CA ASP A 130 1.09 -29.86 9.72
C ASP A 130 0.48 -29.55 11.10
N GLY A 131 -0.23 -28.42 11.22
CA GLY A 131 -0.85 -27.97 12.47
C GLY A 131 0.06 -27.15 13.39
N SER A 132 1.33 -26.95 13.03
CA SER A 132 2.23 -26.09 13.81
C SER A 132 1.89 -24.60 13.67
N ILE A 133 2.11 -23.84 14.73
CA ILE A 133 1.77 -22.41 14.81
C ILE A 133 3.02 -21.59 15.14
N SER A 134 3.21 -20.48 14.44
CA SER A 134 4.25 -19.49 14.71
C SER A 134 3.63 -18.12 14.96
N GLY A 135 3.86 -17.55 16.15
CA GLY A 135 3.41 -16.21 16.51
C GLY A 135 4.54 -15.16 16.41
N TRP A 136 4.21 -13.94 16.01
CA TRP A 136 5.12 -12.79 16.02
C TRP A 136 4.38 -11.47 16.27
N GLY A 137 5.13 -10.40 16.54
CA GLY A 137 4.58 -9.14 17.06
C GLY A 137 4.50 -9.12 18.59
N ASP A 138 4.13 -7.97 19.13
CA ASP A 138 4.11 -7.62 20.55
C ASP A 138 5.33 -8.13 21.34
N SER A 139 6.45 -7.41 21.18
CA SER A 139 7.72 -7.69 21.86
C SER A 139 7.64 -7.52 23.39
N SER A 140 6.55 -6.96 23.94
CA SER A 140 6.39 -6.74 25.39
C SER A 140 6.21 -8.03 26.20
N ARG A 141 6.02 -9.19 25.56
CA ARG A 141 5.84 -10.48 26.25
C ARG A 141 6.95 -11.52 26.00
N ARG A 142 8.07 -11.14 25.37
CA ARG A 142 9.21 -12.05 25.14
C ARG A 142 10.42 -11.82 26.06
N GLU A 143 10.24 -11.17 27.20
CA GLU A 143 11.08 -11.41 28.38
C GLU A 143 10.46 -12.53 29.22
N ASN A 144 10.48 -13.74 28.68
CA ASN A 144 10.68 -14.94 29.48
C ASN A 144 11.08 -16.03 28.52
N SER A 145 12.39 -16.03 28.24
CA SER A 145 13.11 -17.15 27.69
C SER A 145 12.68 -18.41 28.44
N PHE A 146 11.88 -19.26 27.80
CA PHE A 146 11.80 -20.66 28.20
C PHE A 146 13.16 -21.26 27.83
N SER A 147 14.11 -21.16 28.76
CA SER A 147 15.34 -21.93 28.70
C SER A 147 14.99 -23.37 29.08
N GLU A 148 14.65 -24.18 28.09
CA GLU A 148 14.74 -25.63 28.21
C GLU A 148 15.84 -26.12 27.27
N ARG A 149 17.06 -26.17 27.80
CA ARG A 149 17.90 -27.37 27.95
C ARG A 149 19.33 -26.98 28.32
#